data_AF-A0A850BMI8-F1
#
_entry.id   AF-A0A850BMI8-F1
#
_cell.length_a   1.000
_cell.length_b   1.000
_cell.length_c   1.000
_cell.angle_alpha   90.00
_cell.angle_beta   90.00
_cell.angle_gamma   90.00
#
_symmetry.space_group_name_H-M   'P 1'
#
loop_
_entity.id
_entity.type
_entity.pdbx_description
1 polymer ?
#
loop_
_entity_poly.entity_id
_entity_poly.type
_entity_poly.pdbx_seq_one_letter_code
_entity_poly.pdbx_strand_id
1 'polypeptide(L)'
;MLKSLAMRIPPFAVLAFALATAAGVAACQGCQTVPATAVNDDDKASAVPTLRLYVVSTPAGILEPCGCTKDQLGGIDHFAAFVASEAKTAKNYLVLGAGPLLFDEPVIKGDETTQATWSAEAMATAMKDIGLAAWAPGANDWAVGTEALGRYREQSGAAILAANVKGAPGAVSSVVREISGFKVGIVGVADPKSRTAGYPEGVSVEPPLEALKAAIADVKKQGAQILVGLAALPRGEALRLADAVPDLHVLVVGKPAESGHTNDLPKPPVLAGSTLVVESANHLQSVGVVDLFLRGHKKGESSPIVFKDAGGVAKAEDILSLAARIRELEVRINNWENDKKVNVEDVKARKADLERLRAEKAKLEEPGPPVSGSFFRYSLVEVREKLGSDKSAADRLLAYYKRVNEHNKKAFADRVPEPPAKGQAGYMGIEVCTECHDEERKQWDDSKHRYAYETLQKDFKEYNLDCVSCHVTGYGQPGGSTVTHVEKLQAVQCEECHGPGSLHVKDPTKAGLIILKPDPQSCVSKCHHPPHVEGFDAVAEMKNILGPGHGM
;
A
#
# COMPACT_ATOMS: atom_id res chain seq x y z
N MET A 1 -57.23 -62.52 75.67
CA MET A 1 -57.17 -63.95 75.30
C MET A 1 -56.40 -64.10 74.00
N LEU A 2 -55.37 -64.96 74.04
CA LEU A 2 -54.77 -65.77 72.97
C LEU A 2 -54.35 -65.17 71.60
N LYS A 3 -53.02 -65.31 71.37
CA LYS A 3 -52.34 -65.99 70.25
C LYS A 3 -52.16 -65.30 68.88
N SER A 4 -50.92 -64.87 68.66
CA SER A 4 -49.97 -65.31 67.61
C SER A 4 -50.47 -66.34 66.58
N LEU A 5 -50.19 -66.09 65.29
CA LEU A 5 -49.66 -67.12 64.40
C LEU A 5 -48.87 -66.54 63.22
N ALA A 6 -47.69 -67.11 63.00
CA ALA A 6 -46.77 -66.88 61.90
C ALA A 6 -46.99 -67.90 60.76
N MET A 7 -46.57 -67.56 59.54
CA MET A 7 -46.37 -68.51 58.43
C MET A 7 -45.33 -67.90 57.45
N ARG A 8 -44.04 -68.25 57.55
CA ARG A 8 -43.26 -69.31 56.85
C ARG A 8 -43.15 -69.19 55.30
N ILE A 9 -42.00 -68.61 54.87
CA ILE A 9 -40.98 -68.94 53.80
C ILE A 9 -41.15 -70.33 53.09
N PRO A 10 -40.58 -70.70 51.90
CA PRO A 10 -39.47 -70.13 51.06
C PRO A 10 -39.56 -70.44 49.52
N PRO A 11 -38.48 -70.71 48.71
CA PRO A 11 -37.22 -69.99 48.36
C PRO A 11 -36.92 -69.90 46.83
N PHE A 12 -35.77 -69.27 46.51
CA PHE A 12 -34.97 -69.31 45.25
C PHE A 12 -35.53 -68.64 43.98
N ALA A 13 -34.77 -67.93 43.15
CA ALA A 13 -33.48 -67.24 43.22
C ALA A 13 -33.21 -66.54 41.87
N VAL A 14 -32.29 -65.58 41.87
CA VAL A 14 -31.39 -65.21 40.76
C VAL A 14 -31.89 -64.17 39.74
N LEU A 15 -31.31 -62.97 39.88
CA LEU A 15 -30.76 -62.08 38.84
C LEU A 15 -31.74 -61.35 37.90
N ALA A 16 -31.90 -60.04 38.11
CA ALA A 16 -31.40 -59.01 37.19
C ALA A 16 -31.99 -57.62 37.53
N PHE A 17 -31.20 -56.59 37.23
CA PHE A 17 -31.55 -55.16 37.19
C PHE A 17 -31.63 -54.39 38.52
N ALA A 18 -30.44 -54.08 39.04
CA ALA A 18 -30.21 -52.82 39.75
C ALA A 18 -30.19 -51.67 38.73
N LEU A 19 -31.17 -50.75 38.79
CA LEU A 19 -31.10 -49.36 38.30
C LEU A 19 -32.47 -48.66 38.46
N ALA A 20 -32.92 -48.38 39.68
CA ALA A 20 -34.07 -47.47 39.90
C ALA A 20 -34.27 -47.02 41.37
N THR A 21 -33.24 -46.59 42.10
CA THR A 21 -33.45 -45.95 43.43
C THR A 21 -32.29 -45.01 43.80
N ALA A 22 -32.22 -43.86 43.14
CA ALA A 22 -31.48 -42.70 43.67
C ALA A 22 -32.11 -41.36 43.23
N ALA A 23 -33.42 -41.34 42.95
CA ALA A 23 -34.18 -40.10 42.77
C ALA A 23 -34.95 -39.83 44.07
N GLY A 24 -34.32 -39.12 45.00
CA GLY A 24 -34.99 -38.81 46.27
C GLY A 24 -34.17 -38.06 47.33
N VAL A 25 -32.88 -37.76 47.10
CA VAL A 25 -32.07 -36.96 48.03
C VAL A 25 -31.10 -36.07 47.25
N ALA A 26 -31.63 -35.07 46.53
CA ALA A 26 -30.81 -33.98 45.96
C ALA A 26 -31.62 -32.69 45.72
N ALA A 27 -32.73 -32.50 46.41
CA ALA A 27 -33.52 -31.28 46.37
C ALA A 27 -33.33 -30.51 47.68
N CYS A 28 -32.19 -29.82 47.84
CA CYS A 28 -31.99 -28.69 48.79
C CYS A 28 -30.56 -28.07 48.75
N GLN A 29 -29.83 -28.10 47.63
CA GLN A 29 -28.59 -27.32 47.46
C GLN A 29 -28.49 -26.58 46.11
N GLY A 30 -29.62 -26.32 45.46
CA GLY A 30 -29.68 -25.69 44.13
C GLY A 30 -30.31 -24.30 44.12
N CYS A 31 -30.03 -23.43 45.09
CA CYS A 31 -30.47 -22.02 45.08
C CYS A 31 -29.37 -21.10 45.64
N GLN A 32 -28.17 -21.16 45.06
CA GLN A 32 -27.29 -20.00 45.02
C GLN A 32 -27.06 -19.68 43.55
N THR A 33 -27.94 -18.87 42.99
CA THR A 33 -27.62 -18.09 41.80
C THR A 33 -26.45 -17.20 42.19
N VAL A 34 -25.23 -17.58 41.78
CA VAL A 34 -24.13 -16.62 41.67
C VAL A 34 -24.72 -15.43 40.92
N PRO A 35 -24.68 -14.20 41.47
CA PRO A 35 -25.11 -13.04 40.72
C PRO A 35 -24.28 -13.06 39.44
N ALA A 36 -24.93 -13.21 38.28
CA ALA A 36 -24.30 -12.85 37.04
C ALA A 36 -23.77 -11.43 37.28
N THR A 37 -22.44 -11.28 37.35
CA THR A 37 -21.82 -9.97 37.38
C THR A 37 -22.42 -9.23 36.21
N ALA A 38 -23.24 -8.23 36.52
CA ALA A 38 -23.85 -7.38 35.53
C ALA A 38 -22.70 -6.84 34.69
N VAL A 39 -22.62 -7.33 33.45
CA VAL A 39 -21.77 -6.76 32.42
C VAL A 39 -22.25 -5.31 32.31
N ASN A 40 -21.45 -4.37 32.82
CA ASN A 40 -21.80 -2.95 32.86
C ASN A 40 -22.24 -2.50 31.46
N ASP A 41 -23.15 -1.52 31.36
CA ASP A 41 -23.56 -0.99 30.05
C ASP A 41 -22.37 -0.43 29.22
N ASP A 42 -21.22 -0.14 29.85
CA ASP A 42 -19.94 0.16 29.19
C ASP A 42 -19.38 -0.99 28.33
N ASP A 43 -19.78 -2.24 28.60
CA ASP A 43 -19.37 -3.44 27.86
C ASP A 43 -20.26 -3.72 26.63
N LYS A 44 -21.40 -3.04 26.48
CA LYS A 44 -22.07 -2.89 25.18
C LYS A 44 -21.33 -1.83 24.37
N ALA A 45 -20.05 -2.09 24.12
CA ALA A 45 -19.20 -1.12 23.48
C ALA A 45 -19.76 -0.71 22.13
N SER A 46 -19.83 0.61 21.94
CA SER A 46 -19.95 1.24 20.64
C SER A 46 -19.11 0.49 19.60
N ALA A 47 -19.74 0.09 18.50
CA ALA A 47 -19.04 -0.47 17.33
C ALA A 47 -18.05 0.54 16.72
N VAL A 48 -18.16 1.83 17.09
CA VAL A 48 -17.31 2.94 16.63
C VAL A 48 -16.10 3.10 17.56
N PRO A 49 -14.86 3.17 17.02
CA PRO A 49 -13.65 3.38 17.79
C PRO A 49 -13.62 4.76 18.46
N THR A 50 -12.90 4.87 19.58
CA THR A 50 -12.63 6.16 20.24
C THR A 50 -11.71 7.03 19.39
N LEU A 51 -10.75 6.39 18.72
CA LEU A 51 -9.79 6.98 17.79
C LEU A 51 -9.42 5.93 16.73
N ARG A 52 -9.49 6.32 15.46
CA ARG A 52 -8.90 5.56 14.35
C ARG A 52 -7.59 6.20 13.90
N LEU A 53 -6.58 5.39 13.62
CA LEU A 53 -5.36 5.81 12.93
C LEU A 53 -5.38 5.24 11.52
N TYR A 54 -5.30 6.12 10.53
CA TYR A 54 -4.90 5.73 9.17
C TYR A 54 -3.40 5.90 9.06
N VAL A 55 -2.72 4.84 8.69
CA VAL A 55 -1.26 4.74 8.70
C VAL A 55 -0.76 4.51 7.29
N VAL A 56 0.15 5.37 6.84
CA VAL A 56 0.84 5.25 5.55
C VAL A 56 2.35 5.20 5.74
N SER A 57 2.98 4.22 5.12
CA SER A 57 4.42 4.00 5.12
C SER A 57 4.96 4.22 3.71
N THR A 58 5.92 5.12 3.57
CA THR A 58 6.62 5.40 2.31
C THR A 58 5.72 5.67 1.08
N PRO A 59 4.84 6.70 1.08
CA PRO A 59 4.16 7.12 -0.16
C PRO A 59 5.11 7.53 -1.29
N ALA A 60 6.26 8.13 -0.94
CA ALA A 60 7.36 8.47 -1.84
C ALA A 60 6.95 9.26 -3.11
N GLY A 61 5.99 10.19 -3.00
CA GLY A 61 5.58 11.02 -4.14
C GLY A 61 4.81 10.30 -5.25
N ILE A 62 4.52 9.01 -5.12
CA ILE A 62 3.74 8.25 -6.11
C ILE A 62 2.26 8.57 -5.94
N LEU A 63 1.69 9.27 -6.93
CA LEU A 63 0.35 9.84 -6.87
C LEU A 63 -0.75 8.88 -7.34
N GLU A 64 -0.47 8.08 -8.37
CA GLU A 64 -1.41 7.12 -8.96
C GLU A 64 -0.65 5.96 -9.60
N PRO A 65 -1.32 4.81 -9.80
CA PRO A 65 -0.79 3.77 -10.68
C PRO A 65 -1.00 4.14 -12.16
N CYS A 66 -0.42 3.38 -13.11
CA CYS A 66 -0.45 3.76 -14.53
C CYS A 66 -1.82 3.67 -15.22
N GLY A 67 -2.79 2.93 -14.66
CA GLY A 67 -4.11 2.71 -15.26
C GLY A 67 -4.13 1.72 -16.45
N CYS A 68 -3.00 1.08 -16.78
CA CYS A 68 -2.89 0.19 -17.95
C CYS A 68 -3.49 -1.21 -17.71
N THR A 69 -3.64 -1.62 -16.45
CA THR A 69 -4.32 -2.86 -16.05
C THR A 69 -5.51 -2.54 -15.14
N LYS A 70 -6.47 -3.47 -15.03
CA LYS A 70 -7.65 -3.28 -14.17
C LYS A 70 -7.30 -3.44 -12.69
N ASP A 71 -7.96 -2.67 -11.82
CA ASP A 71 -7.89 -2.79 -10.35
C ASP A 71 -6.46 -2.73 -9.79
N GLN A 72 -5.67 -1.75 -10.25
CA GLN A 72 -4.30 -1.52 -9.77
C GLN A 72 -4.28 -1.01 -8.32
N LEU A 73 -3.15 -1.27 -7.65
CA LEU A 73 -2.90 -0.78 -6.29
C LEU A 73 -2.35 0.66 -6.30
N GLY A 74 -2.73 1.44 -5.28
CA GLY A 74 -2.28 2.81 -5.09
C GLY A 74 -3.33 3.82 -5.52
N GLY A 75 -2.92 5.09 -5.62
CA GLY A 75 -3.83 6.20 -5.94
C GLY A 75 -4.20 7.02 -4.71
N ILE A 76 -3.74 8.27 -4.69
CA ILE A 76 -4.05 9.20 -3.59
C ILE A 76 -5.54 9.59 -3.57
N ASP A 77 -6.19 9.58 -4.72
CA ASP A 77 -7.63 9.79 -4.87
C ASP A 77 -8.45 8.61 -4.35
N HIS A 78 -7.98 7.38 -4.56
CA HIS A 78 -8.56 6.17 -3.98
C HIS A 78 -8.38 6.12 -2.46
N PHE A 79 -7.23 6.55 -1.95
CA PHE A 79 -7.01 6.70 -0.52
C PHE A 79 -7.94 7.76 0.09
N ALA A 80 -8.06 8.92 -0.55
CA ALA A 80 -8.98 9.97 -0.12
C ALA A 80 -10.44 9.49 -0.11
N ALA A 81 -10.87 8.77 -1.15
CA ALA A 81 -12.21 8.19 -1.23
C ALA A 81 -12.47 7.21 -0.09
N PHE A 82 -11.49 6.36 0.21
CA PHE A 82 -11.56 5.42 1.33
C PHE A 82 -11.74 6.13 2.67
N VAL A 83 -10.90 7.11 2.99
CA VAL A 83 -11.02 7.88 4.24
C VAL A 83 -12.38 8.58 4.33
N ALA A 84 -12.86 9.19 3.23
CA ALA A 84 -14.15 9.85 3.18
C ALA A 84 -15.32 8.86 3.41
N SER A 85 -15.25 7.67 2.82
CA SER A 85 -16.27 6.62 2.94
C SER A 85 -16.45 6.13 4.38
N GLU A 86 -15.35 6.11 5.15
CA GLU A 86 -15.29 5.64 6.53
C GLU A 86 -15.64 6.71 7.58
N ALA A 87 -15.96 7.95 7.17
CA ALA A 87 -16.30 9.04 8.10
C ALA A 87 -17.48 8.71 9.03
N LYS A 88 -18.37 7.79 8.63
CA LYS A 88 -19.51 7.32 9.43
C LYS A 88 -19.13 6.24 10.45
N THR A 89 -18.13 5.42 10.15
CA THR A 89 -17.67 4.29 10.97
C THR A 89 -16.58 4.72 11.96
N ALA A 90 -15.88 5.83 11.69
CA ALA A 90 -14.93 6.45 12.60
C ALA A 90 -14.98 7.99 12.52
N LYS A 91 -15.69 8.63 13.46
CA LYS A 91 -15.83 10.10 13.50
C LYS A 91 -14.53 10.83 13.85
N ASN A 92 -13.67 10.18 14.61
CA ASN A 92 -12.43 10.74 15.13
C ASN A 92 -11.27 9.93 14.60
N TYR A 93 -10.49 10.52 13.69
CA TYR A 93 -9.35 9.86 13.10
C TYR A 93 -8.12 10.78 13.03
N LEU A 94 -6.95 10.15 12.91
CA LEU A 94 -5.70 10.79 12.53
C LEU A 94 -5.12 10.06 11.34
N VAL A 95 -4.63 10.80 10.36
CA VAL A 95 -3.80 10.25 9.28
C VAL A 95 -2.35 10.52 9.65
N LEU A 96 -1.54 9.47 9.73
CA LEU A 96 -0.15 9.51 10.21
C LEU A 96 0.77 8.79 9.23
N GLY A 97 1.94 9.40 9.00
CA GLY A 97 2.93 8.88 8.05
C GLY A 97 4.26 8.51 8.68
N ALA A 98 4.95 7.53 8.11
CA ALA A 98 6.39 7.39 8.26
C ALA A 98 7.01 7.27 6.87
N GLY A 99 8.00 8.12 6.62
CA GLY A 99 8.43 8.49 5.29
C GLY A 99 9.22 7.43 4.53
N PRO A 100 9.72 7.82 3.34
CA PRO A 100 9.55 9.14 2.73
C PRO A 100 8.13 9.42 2.20
N LEU A 101 7.69 10.68 2.23
CA LEU A 101 6.37 11.12 1.77
C LEU A 101 6.41 11.71 0.35
N LEU A 102 7.42 12.52 0.05
CA LEU A 102 7.35 13.51 -1.02
C LEU A 102 7.95 13.08 -2.36
N PHE A 103 9.00 12.26 -2.34
CA PHE A 103 9.79 11.91 -3.53
C PHE A 103 10.20 10.44 -3.51
N ASP A 104 10.35 9.86 -4.68
CA ASP A 104 10.73 8.47 -4.98
C ASP A 104 12.25 8.28 -5.08
N GLU A 105 12.97 9.36 -5.38
CA GLU A 105 14.44 9.41 -5.36
C GLU A 105 14.99 10.30 -4.23
N PRO A 106 16.12 9.92 -3.60
CA PRO A 106 16.74 10.70 -2.55
C PRO A 106 17.49 11.93 -3.07
N VAL A 107 17.76 11.99 -4.38
CA VAL A 107 18.41 13.11 -5.05
C VAL A 107 17.79 13.27 -6.43
N ILE A 108 17.23 14.45 -6.69
CA ILE A 108 16.69 14.78 -8.01
C ILE A 108 17.70 15.67 -8.72
N LYS A 109 17.99 15.36 -9.99
CA LYS A 109 19.00 16.09 -10.77
C LYS A 109 18.44 16.53 -12.11
N GLY A 110 18.93 17.67 -12.58
CA GLY A 110 18.70 18.16 -13.93
C GLY A 110 17.21 18.43 -14.21
N ASP A 111 16.81 18.02 -15.40
CA ASP A 111 15.57 18.40 -16.06
C ASP A 111 14.29 17.86 -15.39
N GLU A 112 14.39 16.82 -14.56
CA GLU A 112 13.26 16.21 -13.84
C GLU A 112 12.81 17.04 -12.63
N THR A 113 13.67 17.96 -12.15
CA THR A 113 13.46 18.71 -10.89
C THR A 113 12.13 19.45 -10.84
N THR A 114 11.72 20.09 -11.95
CA THR A 114 10.47 20.86 -11.99
C THR A 114 9.24 19.96 -11.84
N GLN A 115 9.18 18.86 -12.60
CA GLN A 115 8.08 17.91 -12.53
C GLN A 115 8.02 17.25 -11.15
N ALA A 116 9.15 16.77 -10.63
CA ALA A 116 9.21 16.14 -9.32
C ALA A 116 8.77 17.09 -8.20
N THR A 117 9.17 18.36 -8.26
CA THR A 117 8.72 19.41 -7.33
C THR A 117 7.20 19.58 -7.38
N TRP A 118 6.60 19.62 -8.58
CA TRP A 118 5.14 19.75 -8.70
C TRP A 118 4.39 18.47 -8.29
N SER A 119 4.99 17.30 -8.46
CA SER A 119 4.46 16.05 -7.92
C SER A 119 4.42 16.09 -6.38
N ALA A 120 5.51 16.51 -5.74
CA ALA A 120 5.58 16.69 -4.30
C ALA A 120 4.59 17.75 -3.78
N GLU A 121 4.39 18.86 -4.52
CA GLU A 121 3.34 19.84 -4.23
C GLU A 121 1.95 19.21 -4.25
N ALA A 122 1.64 18.40 -5.28
CA ALA A 122 0.36 17.70 -5.40
C ALA A 122 0.16 16.69 -4.26
N MET A 123 1.19 15.88 -3.94
CA MET A 123 1.20 14.93 -2.82
C MET A 123 0.94 15.64 -1.49
N ALA A 124 1.71 16.69 -1.18
CA ALA A 124 1.56 17.45 0.06
C ALA A 124 0.15 18.06 0.19
N THR A 125 -0.38 18.60 -0.90
CA THR A 125 -1.71 19.23 -0.90
C THR A 125 -2.84 18.21 -0.77
N ALA A 126 -2.76 17.08 -1.45
CA ALA A 126 -3.74 16.01 -1.32
C ALA A 126 -3.71 15.40 0.09
N MET A 127 -2.52 15.22 0.67
CA MET A 127 -2.38 14.77 2.07
C MET A 127 -2.98 15.75 3.07
N LYS A 128 -2.92 17.05 2.81
CA LYS A 128 -3.64 18.06 3.60
C LYS A 128 -5.14 17.85 3.56
N ASP A 129 -5.71 17.67 2.37
CA ASP A 129 -7.15 17.45 2.18
C ASP A 129 -7.62 16.16 2.89
N ILE A 130 -6.79 15.12 2.87
CA ILE A 130 -7.03 13.83 3.55
C ILE A 130 -6.89 13.96 5.08
N GLY A 131 -6.25 15.01 5.59
CA GLY A 131 -6.10 15.28 7.02
C GLY A 131 -4.84 14.67 7.64
N LEU A 132 -3.73 14.62 6.89
CA LEU A 132 -2.41 14.25 7.43
C LEU A 132 -2.06 15.14 8.63
N ALA A 133 -1.88 14.52 9.79
CA ALA A 133 -1.61 15.24 11.03
C ALA A 133 -0.11 15.37 11.29
N ALA A 134 0.66 14.33 10.97
CA ALA A 134 2.08 14.27 11.19
C ALA A 134 2.76 13.18 10.35
N TRP A 135 4.03 13.37 10.01
CA TRP A 135 4.87 12.29 9.48
C TRP A 135 6.31 12.36 9.99
N ALA A 136 6.96 11.20 10.12
CA ALA A 136 8.42 11.14 10.27
C ALA A 136 9.08 11.18 8.88
N PRO A 137 10.04 12.08 8.61
CA PRO A 137 10.57 12.25 7.26
C PRO A 137 11.68 11.23 6.93
N GLY A 138 11.73 10.79 5.68
CA GLY A 138 12.84 9.99 5.11
C GLY A 138 13.80 10.85 4.28
N ALA A 139 14.92 10.30 3.85
CA ALA A 139 15.95 11.02 3.06
C ALA A 139 15.36 11.71 1.82
N ASN A 140 14.43 11.06 1.13
CA ASN A 140 13.83 11.59 -0.08
C ASN A 140 13.03 12.87 0.17
N ASP A 141 12.52 13.11 1.38
CA ASP A 141 11.82 14.36 1.70
C ASP A 141 12.75 15.59 1.58
N TRP A 142 14.07 15.39 1.55
CA TRP A 142 15.10 16.42 1.28
C TRP A 142 15.60 16.45 -0.17
N ALA A 143 15.01 15.70 -1.10
CA ALA A 143 15.57 15.50 -2.45
C ALA A 143 15.83 16.81 -3.23
N VAL A 144 15.07 17.87 -2.93
CA VAL A 144 15.23 19.23 -3.49
C VAL A 144 15.61 20.28 -2.44
N GLY A 145 16.17 19.84 -1.32
CA GLY A 145 16.80 20.69 -0.30
C GLY A 145 15.91 21.06 0.89
N THR A 146 16.60 21.52 1.92
CA THR A 146 16.07 21.78 3.28
C THR A 146 15.01 22.89 3.33
N GLU A 147 15.15 23.92 2.51
CA GLU A 147 14.15 25.00 2.41
C GLU A 147 12.82 24.49 1.81
N ALA A 148 12.91 23.62 0.79
CA ALA A 148 11.74 23.05 0.15
C ALA A 148 10.95 22.15 1.09
N LEU A 149 11.63 21.35 1.92
CA LEU A 149 10.98 20.54 2.96
C LEU A 149 10.11 21.42 3.90
N GLY A 150 10.62 22.59 4.30
CA GLY A 150 9.86 23.56 5.09
C GLY A 150 8.57 24.02 4.39
N ARG A 151 8.64 24.31 3.09
CA ARG A 151 7.46 24.69 2.28
C ARG A 151 6.45 23.55 2.16
N TYR A 152 6.90 22.32 1.91
CA TYR A 152 5.99 21.16 1.83
C TYR A 152 5.30 20.85 3.15
N ARG A 153 5.98 21.09 4.29
CA ARG A 153 5.35 21.05 5.62
C ARG A 153 4.24 22.09 5.78
N GLU A 154 4.48 23.32 5.35
CA GLU A 154 3.43 24.35 5.38
C GLU A 154 2.26 24.01 4.46
N GLN A 155 2.55 23.49 3.27
CA GLN A 155 1.56 23.10 2.27
C GLN A 155 0.71 21.91 2.71
N SER A 156 1.31 20.90 3.33
CA SER A 156 0.59 19.76 3.89
C SER A 156 -0.17 20.09 5.18
N GLY A 157 0.29 21.10 5.92
CA GLY A 157 -0.24 21.44 7.24
C GLY A 157 0.10 20.41 8.33
N ALA A 158 0.82 19.34 7.98
CA ALA A 158 1.21 18.28 8.89
C ALA A 158 2.49 18.64 9.64
N ALA A 159 2.66 18.08 10.84
CA ALA A 159 3.91 18.20 11.58
C ALA A 159 4.96 17.23 11.04
N ILE A 160 6.16 17.71 10.75
CA ILE A 160 7.34 16.86 10.59
C ILE A 160 7.81 16.47 12.00
N LEU A 161 7.81 15.17 12.31
CA LEU A 161 8.24 14.65 13.61
C LEU A 161 9.58 13.93 13.50
N ALA A 162 10.63 14.53 14.06
CA ALA A 162 11.98 13.98 13.99
C ALA A 162 12.80 14.44 15.21
N ALA A 163 12.51 13.86 16.38
CA ALA A 163 13.11 14.22 17.67
C ALA A 163 14.64 14.08 17.70
N ASN A 164 15.19 13.20 16.86
CA ASN A 164 16.62 12.92 16.79
C ASN A 164 17.32 13.63 15.63
N VAL A 165 16.65 14.48 14.86
CA VAL A 165 17.22 15.12 13.67
C VAL A 165 17.42 16.62 13.89
N LYS A 166 18.63 17.10 13.59
CA LYS A 166 18.94 18.53 13.44
C LYS A 166 19.11 18.86 11.96
N GLY A 167 18.87 20.13 11.58
CA GLY A 167 18.93 20.56 10.18
C GLY A 167 17.63 20.35 9.39
N ALA A 168 16.51 20.18 10.09
CA ALA A 168 15.17 19.99 9.52
C ALA A 168 14.25 21.18 9.90
N PRO A 169 14.15 22.24 9.09
CA PRO A 169 13.31 23.39 9.39
C PRO A 169 11.85 23.01 9.62
N GLY A 170 11.28 23.49 10.72
CA GLY A 170 9.89 23.22 11.08
C GLY A 170 9.61 21.79 11.58
N ALA A 171 10.64 20.93 11.67
CA ALA A 171 10.53 19.67 12.39
C ALA A 171 10.46 19.91 13.90
N VAL A 172 9.63 19.11 14.57
CA VAL A 172 9.48 19.13 16.03
C VAL A 172 9.66 17.71 16.57
N SER A 173 9.94 17.57 17.87
CA SER A 173 10.09 16.25 18.48
C SER A 173 8.78 15.49 18.60
N SER A 174 7.70 16.22 18.83
CA SER A 174 6.38 15.65 19.14
C SER A 174 5.26 16.66 18.97
N VAL A 175 4.03 16.16 18.91
CA VAL A 175 2.80 16.94 19.02
C VAL A 175 1.82 16.24 19.95
N VAL A 176 1.01 17.02 20.67
CA VAL A 176 -0.14 16.49 21.42
C VAL A 176 -1.42 16.94 20.75
N ARG A 177 -2.36 16.00 20.54
CA ARG A 177 -3.69 16.26 19.98
C ARG A 177 -4.75 15.79 20.95
N GLU A 178 -5.78 16.60 21.16
CA GLU A 178 -6.94 16.19 21.95
C GLU A 178 -8.02 15.62 21.03
N ILE A 179 -8.38 14.35 21.25
CA ILE A 179 -9.35 13.62 20.44
C ILE A 179 -10.30 12.87 21.36
N SER A 180 -11.60 13.06 21.17
CA SER A 180 -12.63 12.46 22.04
C SER A 180 -12.45 12.81 23.53
N GLY A 181 -11.73 13.89 23.86
CA GLY A 181 -11.36 14.29 25.23
C GLY A 181 -10.16 13.53 25.83
N PHE A 182 -9.42 12.78 25.01
CA PHE A 182 -8.16 12.14 25.38
C PHE A 182 -7.00 12.83 24.67
N LYS A 183 -5.87 12.97 25.35
CA LYS A 183 -4.65 13.52 24.76
C LYS A 183 -3.84 12.40 24.14
N VAL A 184 -3.55 12.54 22.84
CA VAL A 184 -2.71 11.66 22.04
C VAL A 184 -1.38 12.34 21.82
N GLY A 185 -0.31 11.81 22.40
CA GLY A 185 1.07 12.22 22.15
C GLY A 185 1.60 11.47 20.94
N ILE A 186 2.05 12.21 19.93
CA ILE A 186 2.64 11.67 18.71
C ILE A 186 4.10 12.11 18.71
N VAL A 187 5.01 11.16 18.65
CA VAL A 187 6.47 11.38 18.68
C VAL A 187 7.08 10.82 17.41
N GLY A 188 8.18 11.38 16.92
CA GLY A 188 8.81 10.90 15.69
C GLY A 188 10.32 10.78 15.79
N VAL A 189 10.89 9.80 15.09
CA VAL A 189 12.32 9.64 14.88
C VAL A 189 12.60 9.26 13.43
N ALA A 190 13.77 9.63 12.92
CA ALA A 190 14.17 9.39 11.55
C ALA A 190 15.67 9.15 11.43
N ASP A 191 16.06 8.34 10.46
CA ASP A 191 17.45 8.20 9.99
C ASP A 191 17.44 8.49 8.48
N PRO A 192 17.43 9.76 8.05
CA PRO A 192 17.34 10.13 6.63
C PRO A 192 18.68 9.89 5.92
N LYS A 193 19.21 8.66 5.99
CA LYS A 193 20.44 8.26 5.32
C LYS A 193 20.10 7.52 4.04
N SER A 194 20.41 8.13 2.90
CA SER A 194 20.42 7.45 1.62
C SER A 194 21.66 6.56 1.48
N ARG A 195 21.49 5.37 0.89
CA ARG A 195 22.63 4.51 0.52
C ARG A 195 23.49 5.15 -0.57
N THR A 196 22.88 5.91 -1.48
CA THR A 196 23.54 6.50 -2.66
C THR A 196 24.07 7.91 -2.37
N ALA A 197 23.37 8.68 -1.53
CA ALA A 197 23.66 10.09 -1.29
C ALA A 197 24.16 10.40 0.14
N GLY A 198 24.11 9.44 1.06
CA GLY A 198 24.42 9.69 2.47
C GLY A 198 23.33 10.51 3.16
N TYR A 199 23.72 11.32 4.14
CA TYR A 199 22.80 12.25 4.82
C TYR A 199 22.59 13.51 3.98
N PRO A 200 21.37 14.10 3.98
CA PRO A 200 21.14 15.40 3.40
C PRO A 200 22.08 16.47 3.97
N GLU A 201 22.39 17.47 3.16
CA GLU A 201 23.30 18.54 3.55
C GLU A 201 22.78 19.30 4.79
N GLY A 202 23.67 19.51 5.76
CA GLY A 202 23.33 20.20 7.01
C GLY A 202 22.49 19.37 8.00
N VAL A 203 22.18 18.12 7.67
CA VAL A 203 21.44 17.21 8.56
C VAL A 203 22.38 16.39 9.42
N SER A 204 22.09 16.33 10.73
CA SER A 204 22.78 15.45 11.67
C SER A 204 21.78 14.70 12.52
N VAL A 205 22.09 13.44 12.82
CA VAL A 205 21.20 12.52 13.52
C VAL A 205 21.80 12.09 14.85
N GLU A 206 21.02 12.25 15.92
CA GLU A 206 21.32 11.72 17.26
C GLU A 206 20.77 10.30 17.42
N PRO A 207 21.26 9.51 18.41
CA PRO A 207 20.74 8.18 18.66
C PRO A 207 19.22 8.17 18.86
N PRO A 208 18.44 7.43 18.05
CA PRO A 208 16.99 7.54 18.03
C PRO A 208 16.34 7.09 19.34
N LEU A 209 16.93 6.13 20.06
CA LEU A 209 16.38 5.62 21.31
C LEU A 209 16.26 6.69 22.39
N GLU A 210 17.33 7.45 22.62
CA GLU A 210 17.36 8.44 23.70
C GLU A 210 16.49 9.65 23.37
N ALA A 211 16.48 10.07 22.11
CA ALA A 211 15.58 11.11 21.61
C ALA A 211 14.10 10.70 21.72
N LEU A 212 13.77 9.45 21.39
CA LEU A 212 12.41 8.90 21.50
C LEU A 212 11.93 8.88 22.96
N LYS A 213 12.77 8.41 23.89
CA LYS A 213 12.47 8.42 25.33
C LYS A 213 12.21 9.84 25.85
N ALA A 214 13.05 10.80 25.46
CA ALA A 214 12.90 12.19 25.85
C ALA A 214 11.59 12.79 25.32
N ALA A 215 11.28 12.59 24.04
CA ALA A 215 10.04 13.06 23.43
C ALA A 215 8.79 12.46 24.10
N ILE A 216 8.83 11.16 24.43
CA ILE A 216 7.75 10.48 25.16
C ILE A 216 7.56 11.07 26.56
N ALA A 217 8.65 11.31 27.29
CA ALA A 217 8.59 11.95 28.60
C ALA A 217 7.93 13.33 28.52
N ASP A 218 8.23 14.10 27.48
CA ASP A 218 7.68 15.45 27.30
C ASP A 218 6.19 15.46 26.93
N VAL A 219 5.72 14.53 26.08
CA VAL A 219 4.26 14.43 25.81
C VAL A 219 3.50 13.88 27.02
N LYS A 220 4.11 12.98 27.82
CA LYS A 220 3.54 12.51 29.10
C LYS A 220 3.38 13.67 30.09
N LYS A 221 4.37 14.56 30.23
CA LYS A 221 4.25 15.78 31.05
C LYS A 221 3.10 16.69 30.59
N GLN A 222 2.80 16.71 29.29
CA GLN A 222 1.66 17.45 28.71
C GLN A 222 0.31 16.74 28.91
N GLY A 223 0.31 15.56 29.55
CA GLY A 223 -0.87 14.77 29.88
C GLY A 223 -1.31 13.81 28.77
N ALA A 224 -0.43 13.47 27.83
CA ALA A 224 -0.72 12.45 26.83
C ALA A 224 -1.00 11.10 27.51
N GLN A 225 -2.14 10.49 27.15
CA GLN A 225 -2.59 9.20 27.64
C GLN A 225 -2.37 8.10 26.59
N ILE A 226 -2.54 8.45 25.31
CA ILE A 226 -2.23 7.57 24.17
C ILE A 226 -0.91 8.05 23.57
N LEU A 227 -0.02 7.13 23.25
CA LEU A 227 1.32 7.39 22.74
C LEU A 227 1.53 6.64 21.42
N VAL A 228 1.77 7.41 20.36
CA VAL A 228 2.01 6.91 19.00
C VAL A 228 3.40 7.36 18.55
N GLY A 229 4.23 6.42 18.12
CA GLY A 229 5.54 6.69 17.52
C GLY A 229 5.48 6.63 16.00
N LEU A 230 6.22 7.51 15.33
CA LEU A 230 6.49 7.47 13.89
C LEU A 230 7.99 7.26 13.68
N ALA A 231 8.38 6.25 12.91
CA ALA A 231 9.78 5.89 12.72
C ALA A 231 10.13 5.71 11.24
N ALA A 232 10.84 6.67 10.66
CA ALA A 232 11.47 6.52 9.35
C ALA A 232 12.86 5.88 9.52
N LEU A 233 12.87 4.57 9.81
CA LEU A 233 14.06 3.79 10.19
C LEU A 233 14.02 2.40 9.54
N PRO A 234 15.15 1.69 9.37
CA PRO A 234 15.11 0.28 9.04
C PRO A 234 14.22 -0.50 10.02
N ARG A 235 13.32 -1.35 9.52
CA ARG A 235 12.33 -2.07 10.35
C ARG A 235 12.95 -2.79 11.56
N GLY A 236 14.08 -3.48 11.38
CA GLY A 236 14.77 -4.16 12.47
C GLY A 236 15.26 -3.22 13.58
N GLU A 237 15.60 -1.98 13.25
CA GLU A 237 15.92 -0.95 14.24
C GLU A 237 14.66 -0.43 14.94
N ALA A 238 13.59 -0.16 14.19
CA ALA A 238 12.31 0.24 14.76
C ALA A 238 11.74 -0.79 15.75
N LEU A 239 11.88 -2.09 15.46
CA LEU A 239 11.47 -3.17 16.39
C LEU A 239 12.27 -3.12 17.70
N ARG A 240 13.59 -2.90 17.62
CA ARG A 240 14.44 -2.74 18.82
C ARG A 240 14.06 -1.50 19.63
N LEU A 241 13.61 -0.43 18.97
CA LEU A 241 13.08 0.75 19.67
C LEU A 241 11.79 0.44 20.41
N ALA A 242 10.87 -0.29 19.78
CA ALA A 242 9.61 -0.69 20.42
C ALA A 242 9.87 -1.56 21.66
N ASP A 243 10.78 -2.54 21.58
CA ASP A 243 11.16 -3.38 22.73
C ASP A 243 11.79 -2.56 23.87
N ALA A 244 12.60 -1.56 23.53
CA ALA A 244 13.29 -0.71 24.51
C ALA A 244 12.40 0.40 25.11
N VAL A 245 11.21 0.64 24.53
CA VAL A 245 10.29 1.72 24.90
C VAL A 245 8.85 1.19 25.00
N PRO A 246 8.54 0.36 26.03
CA PRO A 246 7.25 -0.32 26.15
C PRO A 246 6.05 0.62 26.43
N ASP A 247 6.33 1.91 26.66
CA ASP A 247 5.32 2.95 26.85
C ASP A 247 4.51 3.28 25.59
N LEU A 248 5.04 2.95 24.40
CA LEU A 248 4.33 3.19 23.14
C LEU A 248 3.14 2.24 23.00
N HIS A 249 2.01 2.78 22.56
CA HIS A 249 0.84 1.96 22.24
C HIS A 249 0.89 1.48 20.78
N VAL A 250 1.30 2.37 19.87
CA VAL A 250 1.45 2.10 18.44
C VAL A 250 2.76 2.69 17.94
N LEU A 251 3.50 1.95 17.11
CA LEU A 251 4.67 2.41 16.37
C LEU A 251 4.42 2.21 14.87
N VAL A 252 4.34 3.32 14.13
CA VAL A 252 4.29 3.34 12.67
C VAL A 252 5.71 3.34 12.12
N VAL A 253 6.01 2.37 11.27
CA VAL A 253 7.32 2.22 10.64
C VAL A 253 7.25 2.58 9.17
N GLY A 254 8.19 3.39 8.71
CA GLY A 254 8.46 3.70 7.32
C GLY A 254 9.92 3.36 6.98
N LYS A 255 10.43 3.87 5.87
CA LYS A 255 11.81 3.64 5.43
C LYS A 255 12.70 4.86 5.67
N PRO A 256 14.02 4.65 5.86
CA PRO A 256 14.97 5.76 5.90
C PRO A 256 15.11 6.47 4.54
N ALA A 257 14.94 5.73 3.44
CA ALA A 257 15.00 6.22 2.07
C ALA A 257 14.25 5.25 1.16
N GLU A 258 13.75 5.76 0.03
CA GLU A 258 13.28 4.97 -1.11
C GLU A 258 14.22 5.22 -2.30
N SER A 259 14.30 4.27 -3.23
CA SER A 259 15.04 4.47 -4.48
C SER A 259 14.41 3.68 -5.59
N GLY A 260 14.09 4.36 -6.68
CA GLY A 260 13.44 3.81 -7.84
C GLY A 260 12.04 3.30 -7.55
N HIS A 261 11.66 2.34 -8.37
CA HIS A 261 10.27 2.04 -8.65
C HIS A 261 9.78 0.74 -8.01
N THR A 262 10.48 0.17 -7.03
CA THR A 262 10.12 -1.14 -6.48
C THR A 262 8.96 -1.07 -5.49
N ASN A 263 7.99 -1.97 -5.63
CA ASN A 263 6.90 -2.13 -4.65
C ASN A 263 7.30 -3.09 -3.51
N ASP A 264 7.06 -2.66 -2.28
CA ASP A 264 7.26 -3.45 -1.08
C ASP A 264 6.10 -4.44 -0.89
N LEU A 265 6.44 -5.67 -0.50
CA LEU A 265 5.42 -6.60 -0.03
C LEU A 265 4.83 -6.11 1.30
N PRO A 266 3.52 -6.31 1.54
CA PRO A 266 2.91 -5.98 2.82
C PRO A 266 3.56 -6.78 3.94
N LYS A 267 3.81 -6.13 5.08
CA LYS A 267 4.46 -6.74 6.24
C LYS A 267 3.43 -6.98 7.34
N PRO A 268 3.46 -8.13 8.03
CA PRO A 268 2.53 -8.37 9.12
C PRO A 268 2.77 -7.36 10.25
N PRO A 269 1.70 -6.86 10.90
CA PRO A 269 1.83 -6.18 12.18
C PRO A 269 2.45 -7.13 13.20
N VAL A 270 3.17 -6.59 14.19
CA VAL A 270 3.71 -7.39 15.29
C VAL A 270 3.49 -6.68 16.61
N LEU A 271 3.46 -7.45 17.70
CA LEU A 271 3.48 -6.92 19.06
C LEU A 271 4.91 -7.03 19.60
N ALA A 272 5.55 -5.89 19.83
CA ALA A 272 6.83 -5.77 20.54
C ALA A 272 6.50 -5.39 22.00
N GLY A 273 6.48 -6.39 22.88
CA GLY A 273 5.87 -6.23 24.21
C GLY A 273 4.38 -5.89 24.09
N SER A 274 3.99 -4.71 24.55
CA SER A 274 2.61 -4.17 24.43
C SER A 274 2.44 -3.19 23.27
N THR A 275 3.50 -2.86 22.54
CA THR A 275 3.45 -1.91 21.42
C THR A 275 3.05 -2.62 20.14
N LEU A 276 1.98 -2.13 19.50
CA LEU A 276 1.62 -2.56 18.15
C LEU A 276 2.53 -1.87 17.12
N VAL A 277 3.35 -2.65 16.40
CA VAL A 277 4.21 -2.15 15.32
C VAL A 277 3.55 -2.44 13.98
N VAL A 278 3.30 -1.39 13.19
CA VAL A 278 2.62 -1.46 11.89
C VAL A 278 3.45 -0.80 10.79
N GLU A 279 3.32 -1.33 9.59
CA GLU A 279 3.98 -0.82 8.37
C GLU A 279 3.09 -1.19 7.18
N SER A 280 2.70 -0.19 6.37
CA SER A 280 1.99 -0.46 5.11
C SER A 280 2.99 -0.71 3.98
N ALA A 281 2.52 -1.28 2.87
CA ALA A 281 3.28 -1.25 1.62
C ALA A 281 3.51 0.20 1.16
N ASN A 282 4.60 0.42 0.41
CA ASN A 282 4.96 1.73 -0.13
C ASN A 282 4.01 2.16 -1.27
N HIS A 283 4.21 3.38 -1.79
CA HIS A 283 3.49 3.91 -2.95
C HIS A 283 1.97 3.93 -2.79
N LEU A 284 1.51 4.05 -1.53
CA LEU A 284 0.11 4.00 -1.14
C LEU A 284 -0.62 2.73 -1.59
N GLN A 285 0.07 1.63 -1.90
CA GLN A 285 -0.58 0.38 -2.28
C GLN A 285 -1.49 -0.18 -1.18
N SER A 286 -1.23 0.18 0.07
CA SER A 286 -2.07 -0.18 1.21
C SER A 286 -2.03 0.89 2.29
N VAL A 287 -3.06 0.88 3.16
CA VAL A 287 -3.20 1.74 4.33
C VAL A 287 -3.45 0.85 5.54
N GLY A 288 -2.67 1.06 6.61
CA GLY A 288 -2.94 0.44 7.90
C GLY A 288 -4.07 1.16 8.61
N VAL A 289 -5.04 0.43 9.15
CA VAL A 289 -6.13 0.99 9.96
C VAL A 289 -6.01 0.44 11.38
N VAL A 290 -5.73 1.30 12.35
CA VAL A 290 -5.68 0.95 13.77
C VAL A 290 -6.85 1.60 14.49
N ASP A 291 -7.79 0.79 14.95
CA ASP A 291 -8.93 1.23 15.75
C ASP A 291 -8.65 1.04 17.23
N LEU A 292 -8.62 2.15 17.97
CA LEU A 292 -8.42 2.17 19.42
C LEU A 292 -9.76 2.37 20.13
N PHE A 293 -10.11 1.42 21.00
CA PHE A 293 -11.31 1.45 21.81
C PHE A 293 -10.92 1.62 23.27
N LEU A 294 -11.18 2.79 23.84
CA LEU A 294 -10.90 3.08 25.24
C LEU A 294 -12.14 2.74 26.08
N ARG A 295 -11.98 1.90 27.11
CA ARG A 295 -13.05 1.53 28.04
C ARG A 295 -12.60 1.67 29.48
N GLY A 296 -13.49 2.13 30.35
CA GLY A 296 -13.21 2.22 31.79
C GLY A 296 -12.21 3.32 32.19
N HIS A 297 -11.89 4.25 31.29
CA HIS A 297 -11.07 5.43 31.57
C HIS A 297 -11.93 6.69 31.46
N LYS A 298 -11.91 7.54 32.50
CA LYS A 298 -12.59 8.85 32.48
C LYS A 298 -11.67 9.91 31.88
N LYS A 299 -12.27 10.94 31.27
CA LYS A 299 -11.54 12.13 30.80
C LYS A 299 -10.75 12.73 31.97
N GLY A 300 -9.43 12.89 31.79
CA GLY A 300 -8.54 13.48 32.79
C GLY A 300 -7.95 12.49 33.81
N GLU A 301 -8.28 11.20 33.71
CA GLU A 301 -7.72 10.17 34.57
C GLU A 301 -6.29 9.79 34.09
N SER A 302 -5.33 9.70 35.01
CA SER A 302 -3.90 9.50 34.69
C SER A 302 -3.44 8.04 34.70
N SER A 303 -4.38 7.10 34.89
CA SER A 303 -4.07 5.67 34.93
C SER A 303 -3.53 5.20 33.57
N PRO A 304 -2.43 4.41 33.53
CA PRO A 304 -1.89 3.88 32.29
C PRO A 304 -2.94 3.11 31.48
N ILE A 305 -3.02 3.39 30.19
CA ILE A 305 -3.89 2.67 29.27
C ILE A 305 -3.12 1.46 28.76
N VAL A 306 -3.76 0.29 28.78
CA VAL A 306 -3.22 -0.92 28.14
C VAL A 306 -4.25 -1.39 27.13
N PHE A 307 -3.86 -1.44 25.86
CA PHE A 307 -4.71 -2.00 24.80
C PHE A 307 -4.41 -3.48 24.64
N LYS A 308 -5.44 -4.30 24.79
CA LYS A 308 -5.38 -5.72 24.41
C LYS A 308 -5.61 -5.87 22.90
N ASP A 309 -5.00 -6.88 22.31
CA ASP A 309 -5.27 -7.24 20.92
C ASP A 309 -6.66 -7.88 20.77
N ALA A 310 -7.53 -7.27 19.98
CA ALA A 310 -8.80 -7.83 19.54
C ALA A 310 -8.90 -7.96 18.00
N GLY A 311 -7.84 -7.59 17.27
CA GLY A 311 -7.73 -7.72 15.82
C GLY A 311 -7.08 -9.03 15.39
N GLY A 312 -6.36 -9.70 16.31
CA GLY A 312 -5.68 -10.96 16.03
C GLY A 312 -4.40 -10.74 15.25
N VAL A 313 -3.45 -9.99 15.81
CA VAL A 313 -2.09 -9.83 15.28
C VAL A 313 -1.45 -11.19 14.98
N ALA A 314 -1.73 -12.20 15.82
CA ALA A 314 -1.28 -13.57 15.61
C ALA A 314 -1.79 -14.22 14.31
N LYS A 315 -2.93 -13.77 13.76
CA LYS A 315 -3.50 -14.26 12.49
C LYS A 315 -3.01 -13.47 11.28
N ALA A 316 -2.30 -12.36 11.48
CA ALA A 316 -2.06 -11.41 10.42
C ALA A 316 -1.14 -11.97 9.31
N GLU A 317 -0.21 -12.86 9.66
CA GLU A 317 0.61 -13.58 8.69
C GLU A 317 -0.26 -14.49 7.78
N ASP A 318 -1.20 -15.24 8.37
CA ASP A 318 -2.14 -16.08 7.60
C ASP A 318 -3.04 -15.23 6.69
N ILE A 319 -3.53 -14.09 7.19
CA ILE A 319 -4.36 -13.15 6.42
C ILE A 319 -3.56 -12.59 5.23
N LEU A 320 -2.30 -12.20 5.44
CA LEU A 320 -1.43 -11.71 4.36
C LEU A 320 -1.09 -12.80 3.35
N SER A 321 -0.84 -14.02 3.80
CA SER A 321 -0.62 -15.18 2.93
C SER A 321 -1.84 -15.47 2.05
N LEU A 322 -3.05 -15.44 2.64
CA LEU A 322 -4.30 -15.56 1.88
C LEU A 322 -4.49 -14.40 0.91
N ALA A 323 -4.20 -13.16 1.31
CA ALA A 323 -4.28 -11.99 0.43
C ALA A 323 -3.35 -12.14 -0.78
N ALA A 324 -2.10 -12.58 -0.58
CA ALA A 324 -1.16 -12.84 -1.67
C ALA A 324 -1.67 -13.91 -2.64
N ARG A 325 -2.22 -15.03 -2.12
CA ARG A 325 -2.81 -16.10 -2.93
C ARG A 325 -4.06 -15.64 -3.68
N ILE A 326 -4.90 -14.81 -3.06
CA ILE A 326 -6.06 -14.18 -3.69
C ILE A 326 -5.58 -13.33 -4.87
N ARG A 327 -4.59 -12.45 -4.67
CA ARG A 327 -4.03 -11.60 -5.74
C ARG A 327 -3.46 -12.41 -6.89
N GLU A 328 -2.64 -13.42 -6.61
CA GLU A 328 -2.08 -14.29 -7.65
C GLU A 328 -3.19 -14.94 -8.50
N LEU A 329 -4.27 -15.39 -7.84
CA LEU A 329 -5.40 -16.01 -8.50
C LEU A 329 -6.25 -15.01 -9.29
N GLU A 330 -6.44 -13.79 -8.78
CA GLU A 330 -7.10 -12.69 -9.49
C GLU A 330 -6.37 -12.32 -10.77
N VAL A 331 -5.04 -12.13 -10.70
CA VAL A 331 -4.19 -11.88 -11.87
C VAL A 331 -4.33 -13.03 -12.88
N ARG A 332 -4.22 -14.28 -12.43
CA ARG A 332 -4.38 -15.44 -13.31
C ARG A 332 -5.74 -15.50 -13.98
N ILE A 333 -6.83 -15.27 -13.23
CA ILE A 333 -8.19 -15.25 -13.77
C ILE A 333 -8.34 -14.13 -14.79
N ASN A 334 -7.88 -12.92 -14.48
CA ASN A 334 -7.95 -11.78 -15.41
C ASN A 334 -7.23 -12.07 -16.74
N ASN A 335 -6.08 -12.77 -16.69
CA ASN A 335 -5.35 -13.16 -17.89
C ASN A 335 -6.10 -14.26 -18.66
N TRP A 336 -6.68 -15.23 -17.96
CA TRP A 336 -7.41 -16.35 -18.57
C TRP A 336 -8.76 -15.96 -19.16
N GLU A 337 -9.49 -15.02 -18.55
CA GLU A 337 -10.80 -14.56 -19.05
C GLU A 337 -10.73 -14.01 -20.48
N ASN A 338 -9.56 -13.51 -20.88
CA ASN A 338 -9.32 -12.97 -22.21
C ASN A 338 -8.67 -13.98 -23.17
N ASP A 339 -8.25 -15.16 -22.68
CA ASP A 339 -7.62 -16.21 -23.48
C ASP A 339 -8.64 -17.24 -23.96
N LYS A 340 -8.96 -17.19 -25.26
CA LYS A 340 -9.90 -18.10 -25.94
C LYS A 340 -9.45 -19.57 -25.93
N LYS A 341 -8.19 -19.87 -25.59
CA LYS A 341 -7.64 -21.23 -25.49
C LYS A 341 -7.86 -21.86 -24.11
N VAL A 342 -8.20 -21.06 -23.10
CA VAL A 342 -8.47 -21.56 -21.75
C VAL A 342 -9.90 -22.11 -21.69
N ASN A 343 -10.06 -23.30 -21.10
CA ASN A 343 -11.37 -23.91 -20.94
C ASN A 343 -12.23 -23.09 -19.95
N VAL A 344 -13.47 -22.79 -20.35
CA VAL A 344 -14.43 -22.04 -19.53
C VAL A 344 -14.67 -22.71 -18.16
N GLU A 345 -14.65 -24.04 -18.09
CA GLU A 345 -14.80 -24.75 -16.81
C GLU A 345 -13.59 -24.57 -15.90
N ASP A 346 -12.37 -24.40 -16.44
CA ASP A 346 -11.18 -24.11 -15.65
C ASP A 346 -11.25 -22.69 -15.06
N VAL A 347 -11.69 -21.71 -15.86
CA VAL A 347 -11.93 -20.33 -15.39
C VAL A 347 -12.97 -20.33 -14.26
N LYS A 348 -14.08 -21.05 -14.44
CA LYS A 348 -15.13 -21.19 -13.44
C LYS A 348 -14.63 -21.86 -12.16
N ALA A 349 -13.81 -22.91 -12.27
CA ALA A 349 -13.19 -23.57 -11.12
C ALA A 349 -12.26 -22.62 -10.36
N ARG A 350 -11.43 -21.83 -11.05
CA ARG A 350 -10.56 -20.83 -10.41
C ARG A 350 -11.35 -19.72 -9.74
N LYS A 351 -12.46 -19.25 -10.33
CA LYS A 351 -13.37 -18.31 -9.67
C LYS A 351 -13.98 -18.89 -8.39
N ALA A 352 -14.36 -20.16 -8.39
CA ALA A 352 -14.84 -20.82 -7.18
C ALA A 352 -13.75 -20.94 -6.09
N ASP A 353 -12.51 -21.23 -6.49
CA ASP A 353 -11.36 -21.21 -5.57
C ASP A 353 -11.11 -19.80 -5.00
N LEU A 354 -11.24 -18.75 -5.82
CA LEU A 354 -11.09 -17.36 -5.39
C LEU A 354 -12.11 -17.00 -4.32
N GLU A 355 -13.39 -17.34 -4.55
CA GLU A 355 -14.45 -17.11 -3.55
C GLU A 355 -14.21 -17.91 -2.27
N ARG A 356 -13.68 -19.14 -2.36
CA ARG A 356 -13.29 -19.91 -1.17
C ARG A 356 -12.18 -19.22 -0.37
N LEU A 357 -11.13 -18.76 -1.03
CA LEU A 357 -10.02 -18.04 -0.37
C LEU A 357 -10.50 -16.73 0.26
N ARG A 358 -11.38 -15.99 -0.42
CA ARG A 358 -12.00 -14.77 0.11
C ARG A 358 -12.83 -15.06 1.35
N ALA A 359 -13.62 -16.13 1.35
CA ALA A 359 -14.40 -16.55 2.51
C ALA A 359 -13.50 -16.99 3.69
N GLU A 360 -12.41 -17.72 3.41
CA GLU A 360 -11.43 -18.12 4.42
C GLU A 360 -10.75 -16.91 5.07
N LYS A 361 -10.32 -15.94 4.24
CA LYS A 361 -9.74 -14.67 4.70
C LYS A 361 -10.74 -13.89 5.54
N ALA A 362 -11.97 -13.73 5.06
CA ALA A 362 -13.03 -13.01 5.78
C ALA A 362 -13.30 -13.63 7.16
N LYS A 363 -13.31 -14.97 7.27
CA LYS A 363 -13.45 -15.68 8.53
C LYS A 363 -12.29 -15.42 9.50
N LEU A 364 -11.05 -15.29 9.01
CA LEU A 364 -9.92 -14.93 9.86
C LEU A 364 -9.99 -13.48 10.35
N GLU A 365 -10.53 -12.58 9.52
CA GLU A 365 -10.74 -11.15 9.79
C GLU A 365 -11.94 -10.87 10.69
N GLU A 366 -12.81 -11.87 10.95
CA GLU A 366 -13.90 -11.72 11.92
C GLU A 366 -13.35 -11.31 13.29
N PRO A 367 -13.98 -10.32 13.96
CA PRO A 367 -13.53 -9.87 15.26
C PRO A 367 -13.41 -11.03 16.25
N GLY A 368 -12.32 -11.04 17.01
CA GLY A 368 -12.13 -12.01 18.08
C GLY A 368 -13.21 -11.89 19.17
N PRO A 369 -13.25 -12.84 20.12
CA PRO A 369 -14.16 -12.78 21.26
C PRO A 369 -14.04 -11.43 22.00
N PRO A 370 -15.13 -10.91 22.58
CA PRO A 370 -15.12 -9.64 23.30
C PRO A 370 -14.00 -9.61 24.34
N VAL A 371 -13.20 -8.54 24.31
CA VAL A 371 -12.11 -8.33 25.26
C VAL A 371 -12.57 -7.34 26.32
N SER A 372 -12.26 -7.63 27.58
CA SER A 372 -12.52 -6.70 28.70
C SER A 372 -11.46 -5.61 28.78
N GLY A 373 -11.89 -4.38 29.07
CA GLY A 373 -11.02 -3.20 29.12
C GLY A 373 -10.75 -2.59 27.73
N SER A 374 -9.76 -1.70 27.66
CA SER A 374 -9.35 -1.07 26.40
C SER A 374 -8.70 -2.08 25.45
N PHE A 375 -8.97 -1.96 24.15
CA PHE A 375 -8.45 -2.86 23.14
C PHE A 375 -8.23 -2.16 21.80
N PHE A 376 -7.44 -2.77 20.92
CA PHE A 376 -7.26 -2.31 19.55
C PHE A 376 -7.71 -3.36 18.54
N ARG A 377 -8.02 -2.90 17.32
CA ARG A 377 -8.14 -3.73 16.11
C ARG A 377 -7.23 -3.16 15.04
N TYR A 378 -6.63 -4.05 14.26
CA TYR A 378 -5.81 -3.67 13.11
C TYR A 378 -6.34 -4.36 11.86
N SER A 379 -6.40 -3.62 10.76
CA SER A 379 -6.57 -4.17 9.42
C SER A 379 -5.62 -3.48 8.45
N LEU A 380 -5.24 -4.19 7.38
CA LEU A 380 -4.50 -3.63 6.26
C LEU A 380 -5.44 -3.58 5.06
N VAL A 381 -5.69 -2.37 4.55
CA VAL A 381 -6.59 -2.14 3.43
C VAL A 381 -5.75 -1.88 2.19
N GLU A 382 -5.97 -2.66 1.13
CA GLU A 382 -5.38 -2.39 -0.18
C GLU A 382 -6.08 -1.21 -0.83
N VAL A 383 -5.32 -0.19 -1.22
CA VAL A 383 -5.85 0.97 -1.94
C VAL A 383 -6.02 0.59 -3.40
N ARG A 384 -7.25 0.64 -3.89
CA ARG A 384 -7.65 0.12 -5.21
C ARG A 384 -8.70 1.02 -5.83
N GLU A 385 -8.82 0.95 -7.16
CA GLU A 385 -9.86 1.64 -7.94
C GLU A 385 -11.27 1.42 -7.38
N LYS A 386 -11.56 0.20 -6.91
CA LYS A 386 -12.86 -0.17 -6.33
C LYS A 386 -13.24 0.57 -5.05
N LEU A 387 -12.31 1.26 -4.40
CA LEU A 387 -12.61 2.14 -3.25
C LEU A 387 -13.28 3.46 -3.69
N GLY A 388 -13.39 3.68 -5.00
CA GLY A 388 -13.88 4.92 -5.58
C GLY A 388 -12.77 5.96 -5.71
N SER A 389 -13.09 7.13 -6.26
CA SER A 389 -12.15 8.22 -6.47
C SER A 389 -12.72 9.49 -5.84
N ASP A 390 -11.95 10.13 -4.95
CA ASP A 390 -12.33 11.40 -4.35
C ASP A 390 -12.20 12.51 -5.38
N LYS A 391 -13.26 13.31 -5.53
CA LYS A 391 -13.29 14.35 -6.57
C LYS A 391 -12.24 15.44 -6.36
N SER A 392 -11.98 15.87 -5.12
CA SER A 392 -10.99 16.93 -4.86
C SER A 392 -9.59 16.44 -5.20
N ALA A 393 -9.25 15.22 -4.75
CA ALA A 393 -7.98 14.60 -5.06
C ALA A 393 -7.81 14.38 -6.58
N ALA A 394 -8.82 13.84 -7.26
CA ALA A 394 -8.79 13.64 -8.72
C ALA A 394 -8.63 14.97 -9.50
N ASP A 395 -9.34 16.02 -9.10
CA ASP A 395 -9.22 17.35 -9.72
C ASP A 395 -7.81 17.94 -9.52
N ARG A 396 -7.16 17.69 -8.36
CA ARG A 396 -5.75 18.09 -8.11
C ARG A 396 -4.77 17.33 -8.99
N LEU A 397 -4.95 16.02 -9.14
CA LEU A 397 -4.12 15.20 -10.05
C LEU A 397 -4.22 15.70 -11.48
N LEU A 398 -5.44 15.94 -11.97
CA LEU A 398 -5.65 16.48 -13.32
C LEU A 398 -5.01 17.86 -13.49
N ALA A 399 -5.09 18.73 -12.49
CA ALA A 399 -4.45 20.05 -12.53
C ALA A 399 -2.91 19.94 -12.57
N TYR A 400 -2.33 19.01 -11.80
CA TYR A 400 -0.91 18.69 -11.84
C TYR A 400 -0.49 18.23 -13.25
N TYR A 401 -1.18 17.25 -13.83
CA TYR A 401 -0.85 16.72 -15.16
C TYR A 401 -0.92 17.80 -16.25
N LYS A 402 -2.00 18.59 -16.28
CA LYS A 402 -2.10 19.72 -17.22
C LYS A 402 -0.94 20.70 -17.09
N ARG A 403 -0.55 21.04 -15.86
CA ARG A 403 0.56 21.95 -15.58
C ARG A 403 1.89 21.39 -16.08
N VAL A 404 2.18 20.12 -15.77
CA VAL A 404 3.38 19.41 -16.26
C VAL A 404 3.39 19.35 -17.78
N ASN A 405 2.28 18.95 -18.39
CA ASN A 405 2.19 18.76 -19.84
C ASN A 405 2.47 20.08 -20.60
N GLU A 406 1.84 21.18 -20.17
CA GLU A 406 2.06 22.50 -20.76
C GLU A 406 3.49 23.01 -20.57
N HIS A 407 4.12 22.70 -19.43
CA HIS A 407 5.49 23.08 -19.15
C HIS A 407 6.48 22.26 -19.98
N ASN A 408 6.42 20.94 -19.87
CA ASN A 408 7.36 20.01 -20.49
C ASN A 408 7.34 20.11 -22.02
N LYS A 409 6.16 20.34 -22.62
CA LYS A 409 6.01 20.64 -24.04
C LYS A 409 6.94 21.77 -24.50
N LYS A 410 7.11 22.81 -23.68
CA LYS A 410 7.92 23.99 -23.98
C LYS A 410 9.36 23.81 -23.52
N ALA A 411 9.55 23.34 -22.29
CA ALA A 411 10.87 23.17 -21.68
C ALA A 411 11.74 22.18 -22.46
N PHE A 412 11.12 21.19 -23.08
CA PHE A 412 11.82 20.16 -23.84
C PHE A 412 11.61 20.26 -25.35
N ALA A 413 11.07 21.35 -25.89
CA ALA A 413 10.75 21.46 -27.32
C ALA A 413 11.96 21.15 -28.24
N ASP A 414 13.16 21.52 -27.81
CA ASP A 414 14.41 21.32 -28.55
C ASP A 414 15.14 20.00 -28.19
N ARG A 415 14.58 19.19 -27.29
CA ARG A 415 15.19 17.92 -26.85
C ARG A 415 15.03 16.86 -27.93
N VAL A 416 16.08 16.67 -28.73
CA VAL A 416 16.17 15.62 -29.74
C VAL A 416 16.98 14.43 -29.23
N PRO A 417 16.73 13.19 -29.72
CA PRO A 417 17.54 12.03 -29.38
C PRO A 417 18.97 12.20 -29.89
N GLU A 418 19.94 11.54 -29.26
CA GLU A 418 21.28 11.42 -29.84
C GLU A 418 21.19 10.71 -31.20
N PRO A 419 21.97 11.10 -32.21
CA PRO A 419 21.98 10.38 -33.48
C PRO A 419 22.60 8.99 -33.29
N PRO A 420 22.14 7.96 -34.03
CA PRO A 420 22.79 6.65 -34.02
C PRO A 420 24.27 6.76 -34.40
N ALA A 421 25.15 6.04 -33.69
CA ALA A 421 26.57 6.02 -34.04
C ALA A 421 26.78 5.45 -35.45
N LYS A 422 27.89 5.80 -36.09
CA LYS A 422 28.21 5.33 -37.44
C LYS A 422 28.16 3.81 -37.52
N GLY A 423 27.29 3.28 -38.38
CA GLY A 423 27.12 1.84 -38.58
C GLY A 423 26.13 1.17 -37.63
N GLN A 424 25.52 1.90 -36.70
CA GLN A 424 24.40 1.43 -35.89
C GLN A 424 23.06 1.77 -36.54
N ALA A 425 22.02 1.01 -36.20
CA ALA A 425 20.67 1.26 -36.65
C ALA A 425 20.00 2.35 -35.79
N GLY A 426 19.25 3.25 -36.43
CA GLY A 426 18.23 4.09 -35.82
C GLY A 426 16.80 3.61 -36.06
N TYR A 427 15.87 4.24 -35.36
CA TYR A 427 14.44 3.97 -35.43
C TYR A 427 13.81 4.66 -36.65
N MET A 428 12.85 4.01 -37.28
CA MET A 428 12.23 4.45 -38.54
C MET A 428 10.74 4.78 -38.40
N GLY A 429 10.08 4.15 -37.45
CA GLY A 429 8.64 4.21 -37.29
C GLY A 429 7.89 3.16 -38.13
N ILE A 430 6.72 2.77 -37.64
CA ILE A 430 5.93 1.64 -38.14
C ILE A 430 5.49 1.77 -39.60
N GLU A 431 5.32 2.99 -40.11
CA GLU A 431 4.89 3.19 -41.50
C GLU A 431 5.92 2.64 -42.50
N VAL A 432 7.22 2.70 -42.17
CA VAL A 432 8.29 2.11 -43.00
C VAL A 432 8.22 0.58 -42.98
N CYS A 433 7.91 -0.01 -41.81
CA CYS A 433 7.74 -1.46 -41.70
C CYS A 433 6.55 -1.96 -42.52
N THR A 434 5.48 -1.16 -42.59
CA THR A 434 4.22 -1.48 -43.27
C THR A 434 4.38 -1.61 -44.79
N GLU A 435 5.45 -1.05 -45.37
CA GLU A 435 5.76 -1.21 -46.80
C GLU A 435 6.01 -2.68 -47.20
N CYS A 436 6.45 -3.53 -46.26
CA CYS A 436 6.70 -4.97 -46.48
C CYS A 436 5.92 -5.90 -45.52
N HIS A 437 5.45 -5.39 -44.38
CA HIS A 437 4.82 -6.17 -43.30
C HIS A 437 3.35 -5.74 -43.05
N ASP A 438 2.52 -5.77 -44.09
CA ASP A 438 1.11 -5.34 -44.02
C ASP A 438 0.26 -6.26 -43.12
N GLU A 439 0.52 -7.57 -43.11
CA GLU A 439 -0.21 -8.51 -42.27
C GLU A 439 0.13 -8.34 -40.78
N GLU A 440 1.42 -8.16 -40.46
CA GLU A 440 1.86 -7.88 -39.09
C GLU A 440 1.36 -6.51 -38.62
N ARG A 441 1.27 -5.52 -39.51
CA ARG A 441 0.68 -4.21 -39.21
C ARG A 441 -0.77 -4.35 -38.74
N LYS A 442 -1.59 -5.15 -39.42
CA LYS A 442 -3.00 -5.37 -39.01
C LYS A 442 -3.08 -5.95 -37.60
N GLN A 443 -2.19 -6.89 -37.26
CA GLN A 443 -2.13 -7.43 -35.90
C GLN A 443 -1.75 -6.37 -34.86
N TRP A 444 -0.79 -5.50 -35.17
CA TRP A 444 -0.42 -4.41 -34.27
C TRP A 444 -1.54 -3.37 -34.08
N ASP A 445 -2.25 -3.02 -35.16
CA ASP A 445 -3.35 -2.05 -35.14
C ASP A 445 -4.49 -2.46 -34.19
N ASP A 446 -4.71 -3.76 -34.02
CA ASP A 446 -5.71 -4.31 -33.09
C ASP A 446 -5.21 -4.45 -31.64
N SER A 447 -3.93 -4.19 -31.38
CA SER A 447 -3.32 -4.33 -30.06
C SER A 447 -3.49 -3.07 -29.19
N LYS A 448 -3.38 -3.22 -27.86
CA LYS A 448 -3.38 -2.07 -26.93
C LYS A 448 -2.17 -1.15 -27.14
N HIS A 449 -1.06 -1.70 -27.63
CA HIS A 449 0.16 -0.95 -27.88
C HIS A 449 -0.01 0.15 -28.92
N ARG A 450 -0.92 -0.03 -29.89
CA ARG A 450 -1.33 1.01 -30.86
C ARG A 450 -1.90 2.25 -30.18
N TYR A 451 -2.68 2.06 -29.13
CA TYR A 451 -3.41 3.13 -28.45
C TYR A 451 -2.61 3.76 -27.30
N ALA A 452 -1.40 3.27 -27.00
CA ALA A 452 -0.64 3.69 -25.82
C ALA A 452 -0.46 5.22 -25.75
N TYR A 453 -0.01 5.88 -26.82
CA TYR A 453 0.17 7.33 -26.77
C TYR A 453 -1.15 8.10 -26.63
N GLU A 454 -2.23 7.60 -27.25
CA GLU A 454 -3.56 8.22 -27.17
C GLU A 454 -4.10 8.22 -25.73
N THR A 455 -3.79 7.20 -24.92
CA THR A 455 -4.21 7.19 -23.51
C THR A 455 -3.59 8.34 -22.74
N LEU A 456 -2.33 8.71 -23.04
CA LEU A 456 -1.70 9.86 -22.40
C LEU A 456 -2.36 11.18 -22.82
N GLN A 457 -2.70 11.31 -24.11
CA GLN A 457 -3.33 12.53 -24.63
C GLN A 457 -4.71 12.81 -24.03
N LYS A 458 -5.46 11.76 -23.67
CA LYS A 458 -6.77 11.90 -23.00
C LYS A 458 -6.65 12.53 -21.62
N ASP A 459 -5.54 12.26 -20.92
CA ASP A 459 -5.33 12.68 -19.53
C ASP A 459 -4.27 13.77 -19.38
N PHE A 460 -3.79 14.36 -20.48
CA PHE A 460 -2.75 15.41 -20.49
C PHE A 460 -1.42 14.91 -19.89
N LYS A 461 -0.99 13.71 -20.28
CA LYS A 461 0.23 13.05 -19.77
C LYS A 461 1.28 12.83 -20.85
N GLU A 462 1.02 13.23 -22.09
CA GLU A 462 1.85 12.88 -23.24
C GLU A 462 3.26 13.51 -23.24
N TYR A 463 3.47 14.53 -22.40
CA TYR A 463 4.78 15.13 -22.12
C TYR A 463 5.23 14.93 -20.66
N ASN A 464 4.55 14.09 -19.87
CA ASN A 464 4.99 13.75 -18.52
C ASN A 464 6.19 12.77 -18.60
N LEU A 465 7.29 13.09 -17.89
CA LEU A 465 8.54 12.32 -17.95
C LEU A 465 8.42 10.88 -17.42
N ASP A 466 7.46 10.61 -16.53
CA ASP A 466 7.22 9.30 -15.91
C ASP A 466 6.30 8.43 -16.79
N CYS A 467 5.50 9.06 -17.66
CA CYS A 467 4.52 8.37 -18.49
C CYS A 467 5.01 8.14 -19.92
N VAL A 468 5.63 9.15 -20.53
CA VAL A 468 5.94 9.13 -21.97
C VAL A 468 6.90 8.00 -22.32
N SER A 469 7.84 7.65 -21.44
CA SER A 469 8.91 6.68 -21.70
C SER A 469 8.42 5.30 -22.11
N CYS A 470 7.24 4.89 -21.63
CA CYS A 470 6.65 3.59 -21.90
C CYS A 470 5.57 3.63 -22.99
N HIS A 471 5.23 4.82 -23.49
CA HIS A 471 4.10 5.06 -24.41
C HIS A 471 4.54 5.54 -25.81
N VAL A 472 5.84 5.50 -26.06
CA VAL A 472 6.47 5.82 -27.35
C VAL A 472 7.54 4.78 -27.66
N THR A 473 7.98 4.75 -28.91
CA THR A 473 9.01 3.79 -29.35
C THR A 473 10.41 4.40 -29.26
N GLY A 474 11.35 3.64 -28.71
CA GLY A 474 12.76 4.01 -28.64
C GLY A 474 13.05 5.18 -27.71
N TYR A 475 12.29 5.35 -26.62
CA TYR A 475 12.48 6.49 -25.71
C TYR A 475 13.91 6.56 -25.16
N GLY A 476 14.54 7.72 -25.33
CA GLY A 476 15.91 7.98 -24.88
C GLY A 476 16.97 7.14 -25.59
N GLN A 477 16.63 6.39 -26.64
CA GLN A 477 17.58 5.61 -27.42
C GLN A 477 18.14 6.45 -28.58
N PRO A 478 19.36 6.15 -29.07
CA PRO A 478 19.90 6.83 -30.24
C PRO A 478 19.00 6.69 -31.47
N GLY A 479 18.64 7.82 -32.07
CA GLY A 479 17.70 7.93 -33.19
C GLY A 479 16.26 7.53 -32.85
N GLY A 480 15.92 7.41 -31.56
CA GLY A 480 14.59 7.08 -31.08
C GLY A 480 13.76 8.32 -30.75
N SER A 481 12.95 8.23 -29.70
CA SER A 481 12.08 9.33 -29.27
C SER A 481 12.57 10.02 -28.00
N THR A 482 12.06 11.21 -27.74
CA THR A 482 12.18 11.92 -26.46
C THR A 482 10.80 12.38 -26.02
N VAL A 483 10.72 13.11 -24.90
CA VAL A 483 9.46 13.62 -24.34
C VAL A 483 8.63 14.40 -25.37
N THR A 484 9.25 15.20 -26.22
CA THR A 484 8.59 16.05 -27.24
C THR A 484 8.92 15.62 -28.67
N HIS A 485 10.00 14.86 -28.87
CA HIS A 485 10.39 14.34 -30.17
C HIS A 485 9.82 12.93 -30.38
N VAL A 486 8.55 12.87 -30.76
CA VAL A 486 7.81 11.60 -30.91
C VAL A 486 7.28 11.39 -32.34
N GLU A 487 7.56 12.32 -33.26
CA GLU A 487 7.05 12.24 -34.63
C GLU A 487 7.41 10.89 -35.26
N LYS A 488 6.41 10.18 -35.81
CA LYS A 488 6.50 8.81 -36.36
C LYS A 488 6.80 7.69 -35.35
N LEU A 489 7.11 8.02 -34.10
CA LEU A 489 7.46 7.08 -33.02
C LEU A 489 6.42 7.07 -31.88
N GLN A 490 5.25 7.66 -32.09
CA GLN A 490 4.14 7.59 -31.14
C GLN A 490 3.65 6.15 -30.98
N ALA A 491 3.29 5.80 -29.75
CA ALA A 491 2.84 4.49 -29.33
C ALA A 491 3.97 3.44 -29.27
N VAL A 492 3.65 2.24 -28.79
CA VAL A 492 4.61 1.13 -28.67
C VAL A 492 4.58 0.35 -29.98
N GLN A 493 5.56 0.57 -30.86
CA GLN A 493 5.62 0.05 -32.23
C GLN A 493 6.52 -1.18 -32.35
N CYS A 494 6.64 -1.72 -33.55
CA CYS A 494 7.46 -2.91 -33.86
C CYS A 494 8.89 -2.81 -33.32
N GLU A 495 9.52 -1.64 -33.44
CA GLU A 495 10.93 -1.43 -33.10
C GLU A 495 11.20 -1.44 -31.58
N GLU A 496 10.16 -1.40 -30.73
CA GLU A 496 10.33 -1.54 -29.27
C GLU A 496 10.72 -2.98 -28.89
N CYS A 497 10.17 -3.98 -29.59
CA CYS A 497 10.48 -5.39 -29.36
C CYS A 497 11.53 -5.93 -30.35
N HIS A 498 11.49 -5.48 -31.61
CA HIS A 498 12.36 -5.96 -32.68
C HIS A 498 13.69 -5.19 -32.78
N GLY A 499 13.80 -4.04 -32.10
CA GLY A 499 14.92 -3.11 -32.22
C GLY A 499 14.84 -2.19 -33.44
N PRO A 500 15.77 -1.22 -33.56
CA PRO A 500 15.79 -0.24 -34.63
C PRO A 500 15.97 -0.86 -36.03
N GLY A 501 15.09 -0.53 -36.97
CA GLY A 501 14.95 -1.20 -38.26
C GLY A 501 15.73 -0.60 -39.44
N SER A 502 16.36 0.57 -39.28
CA SER A 502 16.97 1.29 -40.42
C SER A 502 18.06 0.54 -41.20
N LEU A 503 18.79 -0.39 -40.57
CA LEU A 503 19.74 -1.26 -41.28
C LEU A 503 19.03 -2.43 -41.96
N HIS A 504 17.99 -2.98 -41.33
CA HIS A 504 17.19 -4.06 -41.90
C HIS A 504 16.48 -3.61 -43.18
N VAL A 505 15.90 -2.40 -43.19
CA VAL A 505 15.27 -1.83 -44.40
C VAL A 505 16.25 -1.72 -45.58
N LYS A 506 17.55 -1.48 -45.31
CA LYS A 506 18.58 -1.38 -46.36
C LYS A 506 19.02 -2.74 -46.90
N ASP A 507 18.96 -3.78 -46.09
CA ASP A 507 19.33 -5.15 -46.47
C ASP A 507 18.39 -6.16 -45.77
N PRO A 508 17.14 -6.32 -46.26
CA PRO A 508 16.13 -7.11 -45.57
C PRO A 508 16.48 -8.60 -45.46
N THR A 509 17.36 -9.07 -46.35
CA THR A 509 17.79 -10.47 -46.41
C THR A 509 18.91 -10.81 -45.43
N LYS A 510 19.59 -9.80 -44.86
CA LYS A 510 20.70 -10.01 -43.94
C LYS A 510 20.19 -10.33 -42.54
N ALA A 511 20.54 -11.53 -42.09
CA ALA A 511 20.20 -12.00 -40.75
C ALA A 511 20.87 -11.15 -39.64
N GLY A 512 20.19 -11.06 -38.49
CA GLY A 512 20.72 -10.43 -37.28
C GLY A 512 20.63 -8.90 -37.23
N LEU A 513 19.93 -8.26 -38.18
CA LEU A 513 19.70 -6.81 -38.17
C LEU A 513 18.51 -6.38 -37.29
N ILE A 514 17.62 -7.32 -36.96
CA ILE A 514 16.49 -7.15 -36.04
C ILE A 514 16.37 -8.39 -35.14
N ILE A 515 15.67 -8.24 -34.02
CA ILE A 515 15.29 -9.34 -33.14
C ILE A 515 14.06 -10.02 -33.73
N LEU A 516 14.22 -11.10 -34.50
CA LEU A 516 13.09 -11.77 -35.15
C LEU A 516 12.07 -12.38 -34.18
N LYS A 517 12.53 -12.84 -33.02
CA LYS A 517 11.71 -13.45 -31.97
C LYS A 517 12.04 -12.79 -30.63
N PRO A 518 11.32 -11.72 -30.26
CA PRO A 518 11.53 -11.06 -28.98
C PRO A 518 11.31 -12.02 -27.81
N ASP A 519 12.18 -11.93 -26.80
CA ASP A 519 11.95 -12.62 -25.52
C ASP A 519 10.76 -11.95 -24.83
N PRO A 520 9.75 -12.70 -24.33
CA PRO A 520 8.67 -12.14 -23.52
C PRO A 520 9.15 -11.22 -22.38
N GLN A 521 10.31 -11.50 -21.78
CA GLN A 521 10.87 -10.66 -20.71
C GLN A 521 11.21 -9.23 -21.16
N SER A 522 11.26 -8.95 -22.47
CA SER A 522 11.39 -7.58 -22.98
C SER A 522 10.24 -6.67 -22.52
N CYS A 523 9.02 -7.19 -22.33
CA CYS A 523 7.86 -6.42 -21.89
C CYS A 523 8.06 -5.75 -20.51
N VAL A 524 8.77 -6.43 -19.58
CA VAL A 524 9.00 -5.96 -18.21
C VAL A 524 10.34 -5.26 -18.03
N SER A 525 11.16 -5.21 -19.09
CA SER A 525 12.48 -4.60 -19.02
C SER A 525 12.45 -3.06 -18.96
N LYS A 526 11.41 -2.45 -19.55
CA LYS A 526 11.28 -1.00 -19.68
C LYS A 526 9.88 -0.44 -19.43
N CYS A 527 8.81 -1.23 -19.64
CA CYS A 527 7.44 -0.69 -19.64
C CYS A 527 6.57 -1.27 -18.53
N HIS A 528 6.47 -2.59 -18.43
CA HIS A 528 5.59 -3.24 -17.46
C HIS A 528 6.32 -3.56 -16.16
N HIS A 529 6.62 -2.53 -15.38
CA HIS A 529 7.31 -2.67 -14.10
C HIS A 529 6.59 -1.93 -12.96
N PRO A 530 6.82 -2.33 -11.69
CA PRO A 530 6.46 -1.53 -10.52
C PRO A 530 7.00 -0.08 -10.64
N PRO A 531 6.42 0.93 -9.96
CA PRO A 531 5.23 0.82 -9.11
C PRO A 531 3.95 0.77 -9.93
N HIS A 532 4.07 1.08 -11.21
CA HIS A 532 3.00 1.36 -12.14
C HIS A 532 2.21 0.15 -12.62
N VAL A 533 2.84 -1.03 -12.63
CA VAL A 533 2.20 -2.30 -12.99
C VAL A 533 2.59 -3.37 -11.97
N GLU A 534 1.60 -4.07 -11.43
CA GLU A 534 1.78 -5.23 -10.56
C GLU A 534 1.34 -6.51 -11.27
N GLY A 535 2.06 -7.61 -11.06
CA GLY A 535 1.62 -8.96 -11.48
C GLY A 535 1.60 -9.19 -13.00
N PHE A 536 2.47 -8.52 -13.76
CA PHE A 536 2.53 -8.71 -15.22
C PHE A 536 3.22 -10.02 -15.62
N ASP A 537 2.46 -10.97 -16.18
CA ASP A 537 3.01 -12.21 -16.75
C ASP A 537 3.37 -11.99 -18.22
N ALA A 538 4.63 -11.69 -18.48
CA ALA A 538 5.09 -11.34 -19.81
C ALA A 538 4.89 -12.46 -20.85
N VAL A 539 4.95 -13.74 -20.44
CA VAL A 539 4.77 -14.88 -21.35
C VAL A 539 3.31 -15.06 -21.72
N ALA A 540 2.41 -14.90 -20.74
CA ALA A 540 0.98 -14.92 -21.00
C ALA A 540 0.54 -13.71 -21.85
N GLU A 541 0.99 -12.51 -21.48
CA GLU A 541 0.57 -11.25 -22.12
C GLU A 541 1.13 -11.07 -23.52
N MET A 542 2.32 -11.58 -23.84
CA MET A 542 2.86 -11.56 -25.20
C MET A 542 1.87 -12.21 -26.19
N LYS A 543 1.12 -13.23 -25.78
CA LYS A 543 0.13 -13.89 -26.66
C LYS A 543 -1.00 -12.96 -27.10
N ASN A 544 -1.28 -11.90 -26.34
CA ASN A 544 -2.30 -10.91 -26.67
C ASN A 544 -1.88 -9.96 -27.80
N ILE A 545 -0.59 -9.93 -28.15
CA ILE A 545 -0.06 -9.12 -29.25
C ILE A 545 0.44 -9.95 -30.44
N LEU A 546 0.47 -11.28 -30.32
CA LEU A 546 0.74 -12.19 -31.45
C LEU A 546 -0.55 -12.43 -32.26
N GLY A 547 -0.39 -12.77 -33.54
CA GLY A 547 -1.48 -12.90 -34.52
C GLY A 547 -1.09 -13.60 -35.81
N PRO A 548 -2.04 -13.82 -36.74
CA PRO A 548 -1.71 -14.22 -38.11
C PRO A 548 -0.67 -13.26 -38.72
N GLY A 549 0.37 -13.83 -39.35
CA GLY A 549 1.52 -13.06 -39.84
C GLY A 549 2.55 -12.71 -38.76
N HIS A 550 2.19 -12.75 -37.47
CA HIS A 550 3.04 -12.32 -36.38
C HIS A 550 3.09 -13.32 -35.21
N GLY A 551 3.96 -14.32 -35.31
CA GLY A 551 4.28 -15.23 -34.20
C GLY A 551 3.26 -16.32 -33.87
N MET A 552 2.17 -16.46 -34.64
CA MET A 552 1.21 -17.58 -34.56
C MET A 552 1.08 -18.38 -35.85
#